data_AF-A0A2L1UJ20-F1
#
_entry.id   AF-A0A2L1UJ20-F1
#
_cell.length_a   1.000
_cell.length_b   1.000
_cell.length_c   1.000
_cell.angle_alpha   90.00
_cell.angle_beta   90.00
_cell.angle_gamma   90.00
#
_symmetry.space_group_name_H-M   'P 1'
#
loop_
_entity.id
_entity.type
_entity.pdbx_description
1 polymer ?
#
loop_
_entity_poly.entity_id
_entity_poly.type
_entity_poly.pdbx_seq_one_letter_code
_entity_poly.pdbx_strand_id
1 'polypeptide(L)'
;MTRFSFEEKVKAVQDYLGGKESYQSIGDRMGISKSSVINWVGLYKTHGPEGLKAEYTNYSGQFKMDVLNFMNGTGTSIFETAAHFKISSPSTISQWRRILEEQV
;
A
#
# COMPACT_ATOMS: atom_id res chain seq x y z
N MET A 1 -10.69 5.78 -4.69
CA MET A 1 -11.24 6.42 -3.48
C MET A 1 -10.96 5.53 -2.29
N THR A 2 -9.98 5.88 -1.46
CA THR A 2 -9.75 5.23 -0.17
C THR A 2 -10.91 5.63 0.75
N ARG A 3 -11.73 4.66 1.14
CA ARG A 3 -12.94 4.91 1.94
C ARG A 3 -12.63 5.19 3.43
N PHE A 4 -11.38 4.96 3.87
CA PHE A 4 -10.92 5.17 5.25
C PHE A 4 -9.50 5.73 5.28
N SER A 5 -9.28 6.73 6.12
CA SER A 5 -7.99 7.39 6.33
C SER A 5 -7.04 6.52 7.15
N PHE A 6 -5.74 6.80 7.03
CA PHE A 6 -4.70 6.10 7.80
C PHE A 6 -4.97 6.13 9.31
N GLU A 7 -5.30 7.30 9.83
CA GLU A 7 -5.61 7.50 11.24
C GLU A 7 -6.82 6.68 11.70
N GLU A 8 -7.84 6.55 10.84
CA GLU A 8 -9.03 5.74 11.15
C GLU A 8 -8.69 4.26 11.28
N LYS A 9 -7.79 3.75 10.43
CA LYS A 9 -7.30 2.37 10.51
C LYS A 9 -6.45 2.13 11.75
N VAL A 10 -5.54 3.06 12.07
CA VAL A 10 -4.69 2.98 13.26
C VAL A 10 -5.55 2.98 14.52
N LYS A 11 -6.53 3.89 14.59
CA LYS A 11 -7.46 3.97 15.71
C LYS A 11 -8.25 2.68 15.89
N ALA A 12 -8.79 2.13 14.79
CA ALA A 12 -9.51 0.86 14.81
C ALA A 12 -8.66 -0.31 15.37
N VAL A 13 -7.39 -0.39 14.96
CA VAL A 13 -6.47 -1.41 15.47
C VAL A 13 -6.10 -1.16 16.94
N GLN A 14 -5.91 0.09 17.34
CA GLN A 14 -5.64 0.44 18.74
C GLN A 14 -6.81 0.15 19.66
N ASP A 15 -8.06 0.41 19.24
CA ASP A 15 -9.26 0.04 20.01
C ASP A 15 -9.38 -1.49 20.18
N TYR A 16 -8.99 -2.26 19.17
CA TYR A 16 -8.87 -3.73 19.31
C TYR A 16 -7.77 -4.14 20.29
N LEU A 17 -6.55 -3.60 20.13
CA LEU A 17 -5.40 -3.95 20.98
C LEU A 17 -5.61 -3.51 22.44
N GLY A 18 -6.36 -2.42 22.66
CA GLY A 18 -6.77 -1.94 23.97
C GLY A 18 -7.96 -2.70 24.57
N GLY A 19 -8.50 -3.72 23.88
CA GLY A 19 -9.61 -4.53 24.36
C GLY A 19 -10.97 -3.82 24.41
N LYS A 20 -11.10 -2.65 23.76
CA LYS A 20 -12.34 -1.86 23.75
C LYS A 20 -13.36 -2.38 22.76
N GLU A 21 -12.91 -2.85 21.59
CA GLU A 21 -13.79 -3.32 20.52
C GLU A 21 -13.34 -4.69 19.98
N SER A 22 -14.30 -5.54 19.60
CA SER A 22 -14.03 -6.79 18.88
C SER A 22 -13.89 -6.54 17.38
N TYR A 23 -13.25 -7.47 16.64
CA TYR A 23 -13.15 -7.40 15.18
C TYR A 23 -14.47 -7.14 14.46
N GLN A 24 -15.56 -7.72 15.00
CA GLN A 24 -16.90 -7.57 14.44
C GLN A 24 -17.48 -6.18 14.72
N SER A 25 -17.35 -5.66 15.94
CA SER A 25 -17.79 -4.30 16.32
C SER A 25 -17.10 -3.21 15.49
N ILE A 26 -15.79 -3.35 15.27
CA ILE A 26 -15.02 -2.42 14.43
C ILE A 26 -15.50 -2.50 12.97
N GLY A 27 -15.78 -3.72 12.49
CA GLY A 27 -16.32 -3.96 11.17
C GLY A 27 -17.67 -3.28 10.97
N ASP A 28 -18.62 -3.49 11.89
CA ASP A 28 -19.93 -2.84 11.88
C ASP A 28 -19.83 -1.31 11.96
N ARG A 29 -18.99 -0.78 12.85
CA ARG A 29 -18.80 0.68 13.01
C ARG A 29 -18.27 1.34 11.74
N MET A 30 -17.35 0.68 11.04
CA MET A 30 -16.73 1.21 9.83
C MET A 30 -17.43 0.74 8.55
N GLY A 31 -18.42 -0.15 8.63
CA GLY A 31 -19.06 -0.75 7.45
C GLY A 31 -18.12 -1.63 6.62
N ILE A 32 -17.17 -2.31 7.27
CA ILE A 32 -16.21 -3.22 6.63
C ILE A 32 -16.34 -4.63 7.21
N SER A 33 -15.98 -5.64 6.44
CA SER A 33 -15.96 -7.02 6.94
C SER A 33 -14.94 -7.19 8.07
N LYS A 34 -15.26 -8.03 9.07
CA LYS A 34 -14.32 -8.39 10.15
C LYS A 34 -12.96 -8.88 9.64
N SER A 35 -12.93 -9.53 8.47
CA SER A 35 -11.72 -9.99 7.80
C SER A 35 -10.75 -8.85 7.47
N SER A 36 -11.29 -7.69 7.08
CA SER A 36 -10.49 -6.48 6.81
C SER A 36 -9.84 -5.96 8.08
N VAL A 37 -10.56 -6.00 9.21
CA VAL A 37 -10.04 -5.60 10.52
C VAL A 37 -8.95 -6.56 11.00
N ILE A 38 -9.15 -7.87 10.84
CA ILE A 38 -8.15 -8.89 11.16
C ILE A 38 -6.86 -8.64 10.36
N ASN A 39 -6.98 -8.36 9.07
CA ASN A 39 -5.85 -8.05 8.21
C ASN A 39 -5.10 -6.78 8.68
N TRP A 40 -5.83 -5.73 9.07
CA TRP A 40 -5.25 -4.51 9.64
C TRP A 40 -4.46 -4.78 10.92
N VAL A 41 -5.02 -5.56 11.85
CA VAL A 41 -4.33 -5.92 13.09
C VAL A 41 -3.07 -6.75 12.80
N GLY A 42 -3.12 -7.66 11.82
CA GLY A 42 -1.95 -8.42 11.39
C GLY A 42 -0.83 -7.53 10.83
N LEU A 43 -1.18 -6.62 9.91
CA LEU A 43 -0.23 -5.66 9.33
C LEU A 43 0.39 -4.75 10.40
N TYR A 44 -0.41 -4.31 11.36
CA TYR A 44 0.07 -3.49 12.48
C TYR A 44 1.01 -4.24 13.42
N LYS A 45 0.78 -5.53 13.66
CA LYS A 45 1.68 -6.35 14.49
C LYS A 45 3.02 -6.61 13.79
N THR A 46 3.03 -6.78 12.48
CA THR A 46 4.25 -7.12 11.71
C THR A 46 5.07 -5.89 11.34
N HIS A 47 4.43 -4.81 10.91
CA HIS A 47 5.09 -3.61 10.36
C HIS A 47 4.78 -2.34 11.16
N GLY A 48 4.15 -2.46 12.32
CA GLY A 48 3.74 -1.31 13.12
C GLY A 48 2.66 -0.46 12.41
N PRO A 49 2.48 0.80 12.82
CA PRO A 49 1.55 1.71 12.18
C PRO A 49 1.80 1.85 10.67
N GLU A 50 3.04 1.70 10.20
CA GLU A 50 3.37 1.80 8.77
C GLU A 50 2.69 0.71 7.92
N GLY A 51 2.42 -0.47 8.47
CA GLY A 51 1.68 -1.53 7.77
C GLY A 51 0.21 -1.19 7.49
N LEU A 52 -0.36 -0.22 8.21
CA LEU A 52 -1.75 0.24 8.02
C LEU A 52 -1.87 1.41 7.05
N LYS A 53 -0.75 2.02 6.65
CA LYS A 53 -0.77 3.02 5.59
C LYS A 53 -1.39 2.34 4.39
N ALA A 54 -2.52 2.90 3.95
CA ALA A 54 -3.16 2.50 2.71
C ALA A 54 -2.26 2.95 1.56
N GLU A 55 -1.11 2.33 1.41
CA GLU A 55 -0.44 2.34 0.14
C GLU A 55 -1.32 1.50 -0.77
N TYR A 56 -2.08 2.16 -1.63
CA TYR A 56 -2.40 1.57 -2.93
C TYR A 56 -1.09 1.32 -3.71
N THR A 57 -0.07 0.67 -3.13
CA THR A 57 1.31 0.80 -3.60
C THR A 57 1.55 2.24 -4.07
N ASN A 58 1.40 3.21 -3.16
CA ASN A 58 1.67 4.60 -3.53
C ASN A 58 3.17 4.77 -3.51
N TYR A 59 3.85 4.05 -4.42
CA TYR A 59 5.23 4.26 -4.76
C TYR A 59 5.39 5.77 -4.85
N SER A 60 6.20 6.30 -3.93
CA SER A 60 6.44 7.73 -3.87
C SER A 60 6.85 8.18 -5.27
N GLY A 61 6.49 9.42 -5.67
CA GLY A 61 6.90 9.93 -6.99
C GLY A 61 8.39 9.70 -7.24
N GLN A 62 9.19 9.85 -6.16
CA GLN A 62 10.61 9.52 -6.13
C GLN A 62 10.92 8.04 -6.40
N PHE A 63 10.21 7.08 -5.77
CA PHE A 63 10.42 5.65 -6.04
C PHE A 63 10.05 5.27 -7.47
N LYS A 64 8.96 5.82 -8.02
CA LYS A 64 8.61 5.60 -9.44
C LYS A 64 9.70 6.14 -10.36
N MET A 65 10.24 7.32 -10.05
CA MET A 65 11.36 7.91 -10.77
C MET A 65 12.62 7.06 -10.65
N ASP A 66 12.92 6.53 -9.47
CA ASP A 66 14.10 5.70 -9.23
C ASP A 66 14.05 4.40 -10.05
N VAL A 67 12.89 3.72 -10.04
CA VAL A 67 12.65 2.51 -10.84
C VAL A 67 12.81 2.79 -12.35
N LEU A 68 12.27 3.91 -12.84
CA LEU A 68 12.37 4.27 -14.26
C LEU A 68 13.77 4.74 -14.66
N ASN A 69 14.47 5.50 -13.80
CA ASN A 69 15.86 5.88 -14.03
C ASN A 69 16.78 4.68 -14.01
N PHE A 70 16.57 3.74 -13.09
CA PHE A 70 17.30 2.48 -13.05
C PHE A 70 17.11 1.71 -14.36
N MET A 71 15.86 1.53 -14.81
CA MET A 71 15.56 0.86 -16.08
C MET A 71 16.21 1.57 -17.28
N ASN A 72 16.17 2.91 -17.34
CA ASN A 72 16.74 3.69 -18.44
C ASN A 72 18.29 3.70 -18.41
N GLY A 73 18.89 3.72 -17.23
CA GLY A 73 20.35 3.74 -17.05
C GLY A 73 21.00 2.37 -17.22
N THR A 74 20.27 1.28 -16.91
CA THR A 74 20.77 -0.10 -17.06
C THR A 74 20.33 -0.77 -18.36
N GLY A 75 19.32 -0.22 -19.06
CA GLY A 75 18.76 -0.82 -20.27
C GLY A 75 18.00 -2.13 -20.02
N THR A 76 17.60 -2.38 -18.78
CA THR A 76 16.99 -3.64 -18.35
C THR A 76 15.52 -3.72 -18.76
N SER A 77 15.02 -4.95 -18.91
CA SER A 77 13.61 -5.17 -19.26
C SER A 77 12.69 -4.82 -18.08
N ILE A 78 11.43 -4.51 -18.39
CA ILE A 78 10.38 -4.20 -17.42
C ILE A 78 10.22 -5.36 -16.41
N PHE A 79 10.36 -6.60 -16.89
CA PHE A 79 10.29 -7.80 -16.06
C PHE A 79 11.46 -7.93 -15.09
N GLU A 80 12.66 -7.59 -15.55
CA GLU A 80 13.88 -7.67 -14.74
C GLU A 80 13.90 -6.57 -13.68
N THR A 81 13.50 -5.36 -14.08
CA THR A 81 13.26 -4.24 -13.15
C THR A 81 12.20 -4.61 -12.11
N ALA A 82 11.08 -5.22 -12.52
CA ALA A 82 10.04 -5.64 -11.58
C ALA A 82 10.53 -6.66 -10.57
N ALA A 83 11.33 -7.63 -11.01
CA ALA A 83 11.95 -8.62 -10.13
C ALA A 83 12.93 -7.97 -9.13
N HIS A 84 13.75 -7.02 -9.60
CA HIS A 84 14.71 -6.29 -8.77
C HIS A 84 14.03 -5.46 -7.68
N PHE A 85 12.97 -4.73 -8.02
CA PHE A 85 12.23 -3.87 -7.09
C PHE A 85 11.07 -4.56 -6.36
N LYS A 86 10.94 -5.89 -6.50
CA LYS A 86 9.86 -6.71 -5.94
C LYS A 86 8.46 -6.18 -6.28
N ILE A 87 8.30 -5.71 -7.51
CA ILE A 87 7.03 -5.18 -8.03
C ILE A 87 6.22 -6.36 -8.55
N SER A 88 5.07 -6.62 -7.93
CA SER A 88 4.20 -7.76 -8.26
C SER A 88 3.62 -7.71 -9.68
N SER A 89 3.55 -6.52 -10.29
CA SER A 89 2.97 -6.32 -11.61
C SER A 89 3.93 -5.49 -12.49
N PRO A 90 4.64 -6.13 -13.43
CA PRO A 90 5.53 -5.43 -14.38
C PRO A 90 4.77 -4.37 -15.20
N SER A 91 3.49 -4.62 -15.48
CA SER A 91 2.58 -3.68 -16.14
C SER A 91 2.41 -2.35 -15.39
N THR A 92 2.62 -2.34 -14.08
CA THR A 92 2.57 -1.11 -13.27
C THR A 92 3.72 -0.15 -13.60
N ILE A 93 4.90 -0.67 -13.96
CA ILE A 93 6.05 0.15 -14.41
C ILE A 93 5.75 0.80 -15.77
N SER A 94 5.10 0.06 -16.67
CA SER A 94 4.64 0.61 -17.97
C SER A 94 3.63 1.73 -17.76
N GLN A 95 2.75 1.57 -16.77
CA GLN A 95 1.78 2.60 -16.40
C GLN A 95 2.45 3.84 -15.80
N TRP A 96 3.54 3.70 -15.02
CA TRP A 96 4.29 4.85 -14.52
C TRP A 96 5.00 5.63 -15.61
N ARG A 97 5.61 4.93 -16.58
CA ARG A 97 6.26 5.57 -17.72
C ARG A 97 5.28 6.49 -18.44
N ARG A 98 4.09 5.97 -18.78
CA ARG A 98 3.04 6.72 -19.46
C ARG A 98 2.56 7.94 -18.66
N ILE A 99 2.33 7.77 -17.35
CA ILE A 99 1.86 8.87 -16.49
C ILE A 99 2.91 9.99 -16.39
N LEU A 100 4.20 9.67 -16.47
CA LEU A 100 5.28 10.66 -16.40
C LEU A 100 5.53 11.38 -17.72
N GLU A 101 5.34 10.71 -18.86
CA GLU A 101 5.38 11.34 -20.18
C GLU A 101 4.21 12.32 -20.40
N GLU A 102 3.06 12.11 -19.75
CA GLU A 102 1.89 13.01 -19.80
C GLU A 102 2.01 14.26 -18.90
N GLN A 103 3.09 14.42 -18.11
CA GLN A 103 3.33 15.61 -17.28
C GLN A 103 4.42 16.55 -17.82
N VAL A 104 4.82 16.38 -19.09
CA VAL A 104 5.71 17.27 -19.85
C VAL A 104 4.93 18.16 -20.80
#